data_AF-A0A1Y2ENB1-F1
#
_entry.id   AF-A0A1Y2ENB1-F1
#
_cell.length_a   1.000
_cell.length_b   1.000
_cell.length_c   1.000
_cell.angle_alpha   90.00
_cell.angle_beta   90.00
_cell.angle_gamma   90.00
#
_symmetry.space_group_name_H-M   'P 1'
#
loop_
_entity.id
_entity.type
_entity.pdbx_description
1 polymer ?
#
loop_
_entity_poly.entity_id
_entity_poly.type
_entity_poly.pdbx_seq_one_letter_code
_entity_poly.pdbx_strand_id
1 'polypeptide(L)'
;MPDPRVLDPTRYWLLGQLEWWFSVDNLCRDLFLRSKMDASGWIDISIIASFNRIKNLTTDQSIVRDTMCFTPLLEVIDNYVRLRQHWPEWILPNAIPSRVSE
;
A
#
# COMPACT_ATOMS: atom_id res chain seq x y z
N MET A 1 -10.38 -9.38 -13.02
CA MET A 1 -9.64 -8.12 -13.29
C MET A 1 -10.46 -7.29 -14.26
N PRO A 2 -10.75 -6.01 -13.97
CA PRO A 2 -11.27 -5.10 -15.00
C PRO A 2 -10.23 -4.88 -16.10
N ASP A 3 -10.69 -4.52 -17.31
CA ASP A 3 -9.83 -4.39 -18.49
C ASP A 3 -8.77 -3.28 -18.32
N PRO A 4 -7.47 -3.56 -18.54
CA PRO A 4 -6.38 -2.61 -18.32
C PRO A 4 -6.40 -1.40 -19.28
N ARG A 5 -7.24 -1.41 -20.33
CA ARG A 5 -7.44 -0.25 -21.22
C ARG A 5 -8.39 0.79 -20.64
N VAL A 6 -9.07 0.50 -19.54
CA VAL A 6 -9.95 1.45 -18.82
C VAL A 6 -9.18 2.24 -17.75
N LEU A 7 -8.04 1.71 -17.28
CA LEU A 7 -7.22 2.37 -16.27
C LEU A 7 -6.30 3.40 -16.91
N ASP A 8 -6.30 4.63 -16.38
CA ASP A 8 -5.34 5.66 -16.78
C ASP A 8 -3.90 5.12 -16.71
N PRO A 9 -2.99 5.51 -17.62
CA PRO A 9 -1.60 5.07 -17.60
C PRO A 9 -0.93 5.29 -16.23
N THR A 10 -1.28 6.37 -15.53
CA THR A 10 -0.83 6.64 -14.16
C THR A 10 -1.24 5.53 -13.18
N ARG A 11 -2.50 5.08 -13.21
CA ARG A 11 -3.01 4.02 -12.33
C ARG A 11 -2.35 2.69 -12.64
N TYR A 12 -2.12 2.38 -13.92
CA TYR A 12 -1.43 1.16 -14.34
C TYR A 12 0.00 1.09 -13.78
N TRP A 13 0.78 2.16 -13.94
CA TRP A 13 2.13 2.23 -13.39
C TRP A 13 2.13 2.19 -11.86
N LEU A 14 1.19 2.88 -11.23
CA LEU A 14 1.05 2.92 -9.78
C LEU A 14 0.71 1.55 -9.20
N LEU A 15 -0.20 0.81 -9.83
CA LEU A 15 -0.57 -0.54 -9.44
C LEU A 15 0.66 -1.45 -9.41
N GLY A 16 1.46 -1.45 -10.49
CA GLY A 16 2.68 -2.26 -10.54
C GLY A 16 3.72 -1.89 -9.47
N GLN A 17 3.85 -0.60 -9.11
CA GLN A 17 4.71 -0.19 -7.99
C GLN A 17 4.19 -0.69 -6.65
N LEU A 18 2.88 -0.62 -6.41
CA LEU A 18 2.25 -1.11 -5.19
C LEU A 18 2.44 -2.62 -5.07
N GLU A 19 2.13 -3.38 -6.11
CA GLU A 19 2.31 -4.84 -6.10
C GLU A 19 3.76 -5.24 -5.84
N TRP A 20 4.72 -4.51 -6.41
CA TRP A 20 6.15 -4.75 -6.15
C TRP A 20 6.55 -4.38 -4.72
N TRP A 21 6.09 -3.23 -4.19
CA TRP A 21 6.41 -2.83 -2.82
C TRP A 21 5.83 -3.76 -1.77
N PHE A 22 4.62 -4.24 -1.99
CA PHE A 22 3.94 -5.20 -1.12
C PHE A 22 4.22 -6.66 -1.50
N SER A 23 5.15 -6.91 -2.44
CA SER A 23 5.64 -8.26 -2.70
C SER A 23 6.50 -8.76 -1.55
N VAL A 24 6.42 -10.06 -1.30
CA VAL A 24 7.21 -10.80 -0.30
C VAL A 24 8.71 -10.47 -0.39
N ASP A 25 9.25 -10.42 -1.61
CA ASP A 25 10.67 -10.11 -1.84
C ASP A 25 11.06 -8.71 -1.34
N ASN A 26 10.24 -7.70 -1.65
CA ASN A 26 10.48 -6.34 -1.19
C ASN A 26 10.27 -6.22 0.31
N LEU A 27 9.19 -6.78 0.86
CA LEU A 27 8.89 -6.75 2.30
C LEU A 27 10.00 -7.39 3.14
N CYS A 28 10.60 -8.48 2.67
CA CYS A 28 11.75 -9.11 3.33
C CYS A 28 12.92 -8.13 3.54
N ARG A 29 13.14 -7.22 2.60
CA ARG A 29 14.31 -6.32 2.57
C ARG A 29 13.99 -4.90 3.04
N ASP A 30 12.75 -4.47 2.86
CA ASP A 30 12.31 -3.10 3.09
C ASP A 30 11.80 -2.91 4.52
N LEU A 31 12.76 -2.63 5.42
CA LEU A 31 12.48 -2.31 6.81
C LEU A 31 11.68 -1.01 6.97
N PHE A 32 11.75 -0.09 6.00
CA PHE A 32 10.99 1.16 6.08
C PHE A 32 9.50 0.85 5.94
N LEU A 33 9.10 0.08 4.93
CA LEU A 33 7.69 -0.29 4.75
C LEU A 33 7.17 -1.08 5.96
N ARG A 34 7.97 -2.03 6.47
CA ARG A 34 7.62 -2.81 7.67
C ARG A 34 7.51 -1.96 8.94
N SER A 35 8.38 -0.98 9.10
CA SER A 35 8.32 -0.03 10.23
C SER A 35 7.12 0.91 10.17
N LYS A 36 6.49 1.04 9.00
CA LYS A 36 5.26 1.83 8.81
C LYS A 36 4.00 1.02 8.99
N MET A 37 4.11 -0.31 9.13
CA MET A 37 2.97 -1.17 9.47
C MET A 37 2.68 -1.06 10.97
N ASP A 38 1.43 -0.73 11.29
CA ASP A 38 0.87 -0.86 12.63
C ASP A 38 0.72 -2.33 13.04
N ALA A 39 0.38 -2.61 14.30
CA ALA A 39 0.20 -3.97 14.83
C ALA A 39 -0.86 -4.80 14.06
N SER A 40 -1.78 -4.16 13.33
CA SER A 40 -2.77 -4.79 12.44
C SER A 40 -2.40 -4.72 10.95
N GLY A 41 -1.17 -4.33 10.61
CA GLY A 41 -0.66 -4.27 9.24
C GLY A 41 -1.10 -3.05 8.43
N TRP A 42 -1.75 -2.09 9.07
CA TRP A 42 -2.19 -0.85 8.44
C TRP A 42 -1.02 0.11 8.20
N ILE A 43 -1.04 0.76 7.04
CA ILE A 43 -0.11 1.79 6.63
C ILE A 43 -0.94 2.98 6.16
N ASP A 44 -0.61 4.17 6.62
CA ASP A 44 -1.30 5.39 6.19
C ASP A 44 -0.99 5.67 4.71
N ILE A 45 -2.03 5.87 3.89
CA ILE A 45 -1.89 6.14 2.45
C ILE A 45 -1.06 7.41 2.22
N SER A 46 -1.08 8.36 3.15
CA SER A 46 -0.25 9.57 3.06
C SER A 46 1.26 9.23 3.06
N ILE A 47 1.69 8.12 3.68
CA ILE A 47 3.08 7.69 3.65
C ILE A 47 3.44 7.19 2.24
N ILE A 48 2.58 6.37 1.65
CA ILE A 48 2.78 5.86 0.29
C ILE A 48 2.75 7.02 -0.72
N ALA A 49 1.79 7.94 -0.58
CA ALA A 49 1.70 9.15 -1.39
C ALA A 49 2.89 10.11 -1.19
N SER A 50 3.60 10.01 -0.06
CA SER A 50 4.80 10.80 0.19
C SER A 50 6.06 10.24 -0.49
N PHE A 51 6.04 9.01 -1.01
CA PHE A 51 7.19 8.46 -1.71
C PHE A 51 7.51 9.23 -2.98
N ASN A 52 8.80 9.47 -3.23
CA ASN A 52 9.26 10.19 -4.42
C ASN A 52 8.76 9.55 -5.73
N ARG A 53 8.65 8.20 -5.76
CA ARG A 53 8.09 7.48 -6.91
C ARG A 53 6.61 7.78 -7.12
N ILE A 54 5.81 7.87 -6.06
CA ILE A 54 4.39 8.21 -6.18
C ILE A 54 4.22 9.68 -6.49
N LYS A 55 4.93 10.58 -5.80
CA LYS A 55 4.91 12.02 -6.09
C LYS A 55 5.24 12.35 -7.54
N ASN A 56 6.15 11.60 -8.17
CA ASN A 56 6.47 11.76 -9.58
C ASN A 56 5.38 11.22 -10.53
N LEU A 57 4.56 10.27 -10.08
CA LEU A 57 3.44 9.72 -10.85
C LEU A 57 2.16 10.54 -10.67
N THR A 58 1.83 10.87 -9.43
CA THR A 58 0.62 11.61 -9.05
C THR A 58 0.82 12.31 -7.70
N THR A 59 0.30 13.53 -7.59
CA THR A 59 0.18 14.25 -6.31
C THR A 59 -1.18 14.06 -5.67
N ASP A 60 -2.12 13.44 -6.38
CA ASP A 60 -3.49 13.24 -5.93
C ASP A 60 -3.62 11.94 -5.14
N GLN A 61 -3.85 12.04 -3.82
CA GLN A 61 -3.99 10.89 -2.93
C GLN A 61 -5.22 10.04 -3.27
N SER A 62 -6.26 10.64 -3.85
CA SER A 62 -7.47 9.93 -4.26
C SER A 62 -7.15 8.90 -5.34
N ILE A 63 -6.30 9.25 -6.30
CA ILE A 63 -5.83 8.32 -7.35
C ILE A 63 -5.04 7.17 -6.72
N VAL A 64 -4.20 7.45 -5.73
CA VAL A 64 -3.42 6.42 -5.03
C VAL A 64 -4.33 5.44 -4.31
N ARG A 65 -5.28 5.98 -3.54
CA ARG A 65 -6.28 5.19 -2.82
C ARG A 65 -7.14 4.33 -3.76
N ASP A 66 -7.69 4.93 -4.81
CA ASP A 66 -8.52 4.24 -5.80
C ASP A 66 -7.71 3.14 -6.49
N THR A 67 -6.44 3.41 -6.79
CA THR A 67 -5.54 2.41 -7.38
C THR A 67 -5.29 1.22 -6.46
N MET A 68 -5.08 1.47 -5.17
CA MET A 68 -4.93 0.41 -4.17
C MET A 68 -6.18 -0.46 -4.06
N CYS A 69 -7.38 0.09 -4.24
CA CYS A 69 -8.63 -0.69 -4.27
C CYS A 69 -8.75 -1.64 -5.49
N PHE A 70 -8.02 -1.40 -6.59
CA PHE A 70 -8.08 -2.29 -7.76
C PHE A 70 -7.32 -3.59 -7.57
N THR A 71 -6.27 -3.62 -6.73
CA THR A 71 -5.51 -4.85 -6.49
C THR A 71 -6.16 -5.67 -5.39
N PRO A 72 -6.37 -6.99 -5.59
CA PRO A 72 -6.88 -7.86 -4.54
C PRO A 72 -5.86 -8.16 -3.44
N LEU A 73 -4.58 -7.80 -3.66
CA LEU A 73 -3.49 -8.01 -2.69
C LEU A 73 -3.57 -7.05 -1.51
N LEU A 74 -4.15 -5.86 -1.74
CA LEU A 74 -4.25 -4.82 -0.74
C LEU A 74 -5.70 -4.64 -0.32
N GLU A 75 -5.85 -4.18 0.92
CA GLU A 75 -7.11 -3.80 1.50
C GLU A 75 -7.01 -2.36 1.96
N VAL A 76 -8.00 -1.56 1.57
CA VAL A 76 -8.02 -0.12 1.83
C VAL A 76 -9.24 0.17 2.70
N ILE A 77 -9.00 0.77 3.86
CA ILE A 77 -10.04 1.22 4.79
C ILE A 77 -9.74 2.66 5.14
N ASP A 78 -10.69 3.55 4.86
CA ASP A 78 -10.48 4.98 5.07
C ASP A 78 -9.16 5.45 4.42
N ASN A 79 -8.28 6.12 5.15
CA ASN A 79 -6.97 6.54 4.65
C ASN A 79 -5.84 5.56 4.96
N TYR A 80 -6.17 4.30 5.23
CA TYR A 80 -5.22 3.24 5.55
C TYR A 80 -5.25 2.13 4.50
N VAL A 81 -4.08 1.55 4.24
CA VAL A 81 -3.90 0.39 3.37
C VAL A 81 -3.16 -0.70 4.12
N ARG A 82 -3.60 -1.95 3.98
CA ARG A 82 -2.89 -3.13 4.48
C ARG A 82 -2.77 -4.19 3.41
N LEU A 83 -1.88 -5.15 3.63
CA LEU A 83 -1.90 -6.40 2.90
C LEU A 83 -3.14 -7.21 3.30
N ARG A 84 -3.90 -7.68 2.30
CA ARG A 84 -5.07 -8.53 2.56
C ARG A 84 -4.68 -9.90 3.11
N GLN A 85 -3.52 -10.42 2.71
CA GLN A 85 -2.99 -11.71 3.13
C GLN A 85 -1.55 -11.58 3.62
N HIS A 86 -1.13 -12.47 4.52
CA HIS A 86 0.24 -12.53 5.05
C HIS A 86 0.74 -11.27 5.79
N TRP A 87 -0.11 -10.25 5.99
CA TRP A 87 0.23 -9.07 6.79
C TRP A 87 0.83 -9.37 8.17
N PRO A 88 0.36 -10.36 8.97
CA PRO A 88 0.89 -10.56 10.33
C PRO A 88 2.33 -11.07 10.32
N GLU A 89 2.78 -11.69 9.23
CA GLU A 89 4.16 -12.21 9.09
C GLU A 89 5.18 -11.08 8.87
N TRP A 90 4.73 -9.91 8.44
CA TRP A 90 5.59 -8.76 8.16
C TRP A 90 5.67 -7.76 9.31
N ILE A 91 4.77 -7.87 10.29
CA ILE A 91 4.70 -7.00 11.46
C ILE A 91 5.94 -7.16 12.31
N LEU A 92 6.55 -6.04 12.67
CA LEU A 92 7.69 -6.06 13.56
C LEU A 92 7.22 -6.19 15.01
N PRO A 93 7.98 -6.86 15.90
CA PRO A 93 7.62 -7.00 17.30
C PRO A 93 7.58 -5.67 18.07
N ASN A 94 8.13 -4.60 17.49
CA ASN A 94 8.07 -3.22 18.00
C ASN A 94 7.01 -2.36 17.28
N ALA A 95 6.07 -2.99 16.55
CA ALA A 95 5.04 -2.28 15.83
C ALA A 95 4.17 -1.44 16.78
N ILE A 96 3.84 -0.25 16.33
CA ILE A 96 2.93 0.66 17.04
C ILE A 96 1.54 0.00 17.18
N PRO A 97 0.84 0.18 18.31
CA PRO A 97 -0.49 -0.37 18.51
C PRO A 97 -1.45 0.19 17.48
N SER A 98 -2.31 -0.69 16.93
CA SER A 98 -3.22 -0.35 15.84
C SER A 98 -4.09 0.86 16.15
N ARG A 99 -3.96 1.90 15.31
CA ARG A 99 -4.79 3.11 15.39
C ARG A 99 -6.14 2.98 14.68
N VAL A 100 -6.28 1.98 13.80
CA VAL A 100 -7.55 1.65 13.16
C VAL A 100 -8.34 0.76 14.13
N SER A 101 -9.31 1.36 14.81
CA SER A 101 -10.33 0.60 15.56
C SER A 101 -11.31 0.00 14.57
N GLU A 102 -11.40 -1.33 14.58
CA GLU A 102 -12.38 -2.12 13.81
C GLU A 102 -13.81 -1.89 14.32
#